data_AF-A0A9W9QCV9-F1
#
_entry.id   AF-A0A9W9QCV9-F1
#
_cell.length_a   1.000
_cell.length_b   1.000
_cell.length_c   1.000
_cell.angle_alpha   90.00
_cell.angle_beta   90.00
_cell.angle_gamma   90.00
#
_symmetry.space_group_name_H-M   'P 1'
#
loop_
_entity.id
_entity.type
_entity.pdbx_description
1 polymer ?
#
loop_
_entity_poly.entity_id
_entity_poly.type
_entity_poly.pdbx_seq_one_letter_code
_entity_poly.pdbx_strand_id
1 'polypeptide(L)'
;MDVGQHNFQSYLPWLLKELTQSFFVAIDFEFSGIALASPRGDHGVGLTFCSKDTENGVYQIKPFNINLSPIVDQALKINREWTVSSASIDYLLGHGLGIDALCKEGVHYLTHREEQEARETFDLNSERIFTWEPRGRVPESLKFRRAAHAVIDAWIFRGRSPRILRMPPFTAKYNLPGYLNYQQRNLLVTMVGIDYPNLQASACDGYVQVQETGTDANSGRLQIQKEQAEQIILKGIGFRWVADALIGGDLTSLPSASFADLFTQPTDFILEELASALKQHLKDNRAVLVGHNCFTDLIFFYHHFIGKLPDTIGEFQVLFHRMFPLVIDTKYLYTSYSGCSNARSSLPEACKMMASLTVPTINNAYGKYLWHESLHEAGYDSMLTAILFLKLSVQLRLRKEITVPRGAMGSLLCMQLQVAHDQLYDAQEFFNSLVNARSKQAQSNPIDLMDFAEGDDVKSCSFSLEDSLHFPVETEGTVAGKVRNGELVPPLTENFWSVYGNKLRMFGMYEEIIDLSVARETGNMN
;
A
#
# COMPACT_ATOMS: atom_id res chain seq x y z
N MET A 1 5.74 5.36 14.90
CA MET A 1 7.03 5.01 14.28
C MET A 1 7.13 5.65 12.92
N ASP A 2 8.31 6.10 12.52
CA ASP A 2 8.54 6.71 11.21
C ASP A 2 9.06 5.67 10.22
N VAL A 3 8.36 5.54 9.09
CA VAL A 3 8.66 4.57 8.05
C VAL A 3 8.98 5.31 6.76
N GLY A 4 10.17 5.07 6.24
CA GLY A 4 10.66 5.61 4.98
C GLY A 4 11.31 4.51 4.14
N GLN A 5 11.80 4.88 2.96
CA GLN A 5 12.35 3.94 1.98
C GLN A 5 13.49 3.07 2.55
N HIS A 6 14.28 3.60 3.48
CA HIS A 6 15.44 2.92 4.06
C HIS A 6 15.07 1.80 5.05
N ASN A 7 13.88 1.85 5.65
CA ASN A 7 13.45 0.88 6.68
C ASN A 7 12.14 0.15 6.32
N PHE A 8 11.43 0.57 5.27
CA PHE A 8 10.13 0.01 4.91
C PHE A 8 10.16 -1.50 4.70
N GLN A 9 11.19 -2.05 4.07
CA GLN A 9 11.28 -3.50 3.83
C GLN A 9 11.30 -4.30 5.13
N SER A 10 11.99 -3.82 6.17
CA SER A 10 12.00 -4.45 7.49
C SER A 10 10.70 -4.22 8.25
N TYR A 11 10.04 -3.07 8.08
CA TYR A 11 8.76 -2.77 8.75
C TYR A 11 7.55 -3.42 8.08
N LEU A 12 7.59 -3.71 6.78
CA LEU A 12 6.48 -4.30 6.03
C LEU A 12 5.88 -5.54 6.71
N PRO A 13 6.65 -6.59 7.08
CA PRO A 13 6.07 -7.75 7.74
C PRO A 13 5.44 -7.41 9.10
N TRP A 14 5.99 -6.44 9.84
CA TRP A 14 5.41 -5.97 11.10
C TRP A 14 4.10 -5.20 10.88
N LEU A 15 4.03 -4.33 9.88
CA LEU A 15 2.79 -3.62 9.51
C LEU A 15 1.67 -4.60 9.16
N LEU A 16 1.99 -5.61 8.34
CA LEU A 16 1.05 -6.66 7.96
C LEU A 16 0.62 -7.51 9.17
N LYS A 17 1.55 -7.84 10.07
CA LYS A 17 1.24 -8.51 11.34
C LYS A 17 0.33 -7.66 12.22
N GLU A 18 0.60 -6.36 12.38
CA GLU A 18 -0.26 -5.47 13.18
C GLU A 18 -1.67 -5.38 12.59
N LEU A 19 -1.80 -5.41 11.26
CA LEU A 19 -3.09 -5.47 10.59
C LEU A 19 -3.87 -6.75 10.95
N THR A 20 -3.24 -7.93 10.94
CA THR A 20 -3.92 -9.19 11.31
C THR A 20 -4.47 -9.21 12.74
N GLN A 21 -3.89 -8.42 13.65
CA GLN A 21 -4.31 -8.36 15.06
C GLN A 21 -5.17 -7.13 15.37
N SER A 22 -5.44 -6.30 14.35
CA SER A 22 -6.15 -5.04 14.54
C SER A 22 -7.66 -5.26 14.69
N PHE A 23 -8.23 -4.59 15.68
CA PHE A 23 -9.67 -4.42 15.85
C PHE A 23 -10.23 -3.38 14.87
N PHE A 24 -9.46 -2.32 14.60
CA PHE A 24 -9.68 -1.36 13.51
C PHE A 24 -8.35 -0.68 13.15
N VAL A 25 -8.34 0.00 12.01
CA VAL A 25 -7.22 0.85 11.56
C VAL A 25 -7.73 2.28 11.40
N ALA A 26 -7.13 3.23 12.12
CA ALA A 26 -7.38 4.64 11.88
C ALA A 26 -6.39 5.17 10.84
N ILE A 27 -6.89 5.98 9.90
CA ILE A 27 -6.12 6.52 8.78
C ILE A 27 -6.25 8.03 8.72
N ASP A 28 -5.19 8.66 8.23
CA ASP A 28 -5.15 10.08 7.89
C ASP A 28 -4.12 10.25 6.75
N PHE A 29 -4.41 11.11 5.78
CA PHE A 29 -3.51 11.33 4.66
C PHE A 29 -3.17 12.81 4.50
N GLU A 30 -1.90 13.06 4.22
CA GLU A 30 -1.40 14.40 3.97
C GLU A 30 -0.91 14.47 2.50
N PHE A 31 -1.72 15.07 1.62
CA PHE A 31 -1.46 15.12 0.17
C PHE A 31 -1.24 16.54 -0.38
N SER A 32 -0.52 16.62 -1.51
CA SER A 32 -0.23 17.85 -2.24
C SER A 32 -1.46 18.35 -2.98
N GLY A 33 -2.23 19.26 -2.39
CA GLY A 33 -3.27 19.95 -3.16
C GLY A 33 -4.41 20.57 -2.37
N ILE A 34 -4.57 20.23 -1.10
CA ILE A 34 -5.57 20.86 -0.23
C ILE A 34 -4.81 21.72 0.76
N ALA A 35 -4.99 23.05 0.67
CA ALA A 35 -4.36 23.99 1.58
C ALA A 35 -5.04 23.88 2.96
N LEU A 36 -4.46 23.07 3.86
CA LEU A 36 -4.81 23.10 5.27
C LEU A 36 -3.65 23.72 6.06
N ALA A 37 -3.98 24.76 6.82
CA ALA A 37 -3.04 25.61 7.52
C ALA A 37 -2.61 24.98 8.86
N SER A 38 -1.50 24.24 8.91
CA SER A 38 -0.76 24.01 10.17
C SER A 38 0.70 23.43 10.10
N PRO A 39 1.49 23.42 11.19
CA PRO A 39 2.92 23.72 11.11
C PRO A 39 3.91 22.59 10.77
N ARG A 40 3.46 21.43 10.30
CA ARG A 40 4.29 20.33 9.79
C ARG A 40 3.44 19.60 8.75
N GLY A 41 3.91 19.45 7.53
CA GLY A 41 3.14 18.73 6.54
C GLY A 41 4.04 17.75 5.82
N ASP A 42 3.92 16.48 6.20
CA ASP A 42 4.57 15.38 5.52
C ASP A 42 3.69 14.95 4.36
N HIS A 43 4.26 14.58 3.21
CA HIS A 43 3.50 13.82 2.22
C HIS A 43 3.52 12.35 2.61
N GLY A 44 2.43 11.86 3.18
CA GLY A 44 2.45 10.54 3.79
C GLY A 44 1.10 10.04 4.26
N VAL A 45 1.13 8.81 4.76
CA VAL A 45 -0.01 8.10 5.31
C VAL A 45 0.23 7.87 6.79
N GLY A 46 -0.72 8.32 7.60
CA GLY A 46 -0.84 7.96 8.98
C GLY A 46 -1.64 6.68 9.12
N LEU A 47 -1.05 5.64 9.71
CA LEU A 47 -1.76 4.40 10.05
C LEU A 47 -1.66 4.16 11.55
N THR A 48 -2.78 4.12 12.24
CA THR A 48 -2.84 3.70 13.64
C THR A 48 -3.60 2.40 13.76
N PHE A 49 -2.87 1.31 14.00
CA PHE A 49 -3.46 0.00 14.30
C PHE A 49 -3.93 0.00 15.74
N CYS A 50 -5.18 -0.39 15.98
CA CYS A 50 -5.72 -0.55 17.32
C CYS A 50 -6.03 -2.02 17.58
N SER A 51 -5.43 -2.61 18.62
CA SER A 51 -5.83 -3.92 19.15
C SER A 51 -6.65 -3.74 20.43
N LYS A 52 -7.49 -4.72 20.74
CA LYS A 52 -8.43 -4.70 21.87
C LYS A 52 -8.14 -5.89 22.79
N ASP A 53 -7.83 -5.61 24.05
CA ASP A 53 -7.79 -6.61 25.13
C ASP A 53 -9.16 -6.63 25.82
N THR A 54 -9.97 -7.62 25.43
CA THR A 54 -11.32 -7.82 25.98
C THR A 54 -11.29 -8.21 27.47
N GLU A 55 -10.26 -8.95 27.91
CA GLU A 55 -10.14 -9.45 29.28
C GLU A 55 -9.81 -8.33 30.27
N ASN A 56 -9.00 -7.36 29.88
CA ASN A 56 -8.65 -6.19 30.71
C ASN A 56 -9.46 -4.93 30.40
N GLY A 57 -10.16 -4.88 29.26
CA GLY A 57 -10.93 -3.69 28.88
C GLY A 57 -10.02 -2.55 28.42
N VAL A 58 -8.91 -2.89 27.77
CA VAL A 58 -7.84 -1.96 27.39
C VAL A 58 -7.65 -2.00 25.89
N TYR A 59 -7.43 -0.82 25.29
CA TYR A 59 -7.05 -0.68 23.90
C TYR A 59 -5.57 -0.36 23.80
N GLN A 60 -4.88 -0.98 22.83
CA GLN A 60 -3.52 -0.64 22.48
C GLN A 60 -3.50 -0.04 21.08
N ILE A 61 -2.89 1.13 20.94
CA ILE A 61 -2.73 1.82 19.66
C ILE A 61 -1.25 1.86 19.25
N LYS A 62 -1.01 1.66 17.96
CA LYS A 62 0.32 1.63 17.34
C LYS A 62 0.33 2.57 16.13
N PRO A 63 0.68 3.85 16.32
CA PRO A 63 0.70 4.82 15.24
C PRO A 63 1.99 4.74 14.41
N PHE A 64 1.85 4.79 13.09
CA PHE A 64 2.90 4.83 12.08
C PHE A 64 2.73 6.05 11.19
N ASN A 65 3.83 6.71 10.87
CA ASN A 65 3.91 7.78 9.89
C ASN A 65 4.73 7.24 8.70
N ILE A 66 4.11 7.15 7.52
CA ILE A 66 4.70 6.53 6.33
C ILE A 66 4.79 7.57 5.23
N ASN A 67 5.98 8.10 4.98
CA ASN A 67 6.17 9.10 3.93
C ASN A 67 6.17 8.41 2.56
N LEU A 68 5.39 8.90 1.59
CA LEU A 68 5.27 8.27 0.28
C LEU A 68 6.03 9.05 -0.79
N SER A 69 6.82 8.37 -1.61
CA SER A 69 7.50 8.99 -2.75
C SER A 69 6.64 8.88 -4.01
N PRO A 70 6.36 10.00 -4.73
CA PRO A 70 5.71 9.94 -6.03
C PRO A 70 6.64 9.41 -7.12
N ILE A 71 7.94 9.29 -6.86
CA ILE A 71 8.94 8.88 -7.85
C ILE A 71 8.87 7.39 -8.11
N VAL A 72 8.86 7.02 -9.39
CA VAL A 72 8.92 5.64 -9.86
C VAL A 72 10.34 5.33 -10.36
N ASP A 73 10.82 4.11 -10.11
CA ASP A 73 12.14 3.67 -10.57
C ASP A 73 12.22 3.73 -12.10
N GLN A 74 13.24 4.42 -12.62
CA GLN A 74 13.45 4.59 -14.07
C GLN A 74 13.62 3.25 -14.80
N ALA A 75 14.08 2.19 -14.12
CA ALA A 75 14.21 0.85 -14.67
C ALA A 75 12.86 0.27 -15.12
N LEU A 76 11.76 0.70 -14.51
CA LEU A 76 10.39 0.28 -14.86
C LEU A 76 9.87 0.95 -16.13
N LYS A 77 10.52 2.03 -16.60
CA LYS A 77 10.13 2.81 -17.78
C LYS A 77 8.71 3.39 -17.73
N ILE A 78 8.18 3.57 -16.52
CA ILE A 78 6.90 4.21 -16.26
C ILE A 78 7.12 5.72 -16.12
N ASN A 79 6.25 6.51 -16.74
CA ASN A 79 6.27 7.96 -16.61
C ASN A 79 5.04 8.43 -15.82
N ARG A 80 5.21 8.57 -14.49
CA ARG A 80 4.18 9.13 -13.62
C ARG A 80 4.22 10.65 -13.63
N GLU A 81 3.10 11.26 -13.99
CA GLU A 81 2.89 12.69 -13.80
C GLU A 81 2.26 12.93 -12.43
N TRP A 82 2.82 13.86 -11.66
CA TRP A 82 2.27 14.29 -10.38
C TRP A 82 2.24 15.82 -10.35
N THR A 83 1.18 16.37 -9.74
CA THR A 83 0.91 17.80 -9.75
C THR A 83 0.92 18.33 -8.33
N VAL A 84 1.45 19.53 -8.14
CA VAL A 84 1.50 20.17 -6.82
C VAL A 84 0.97 21.59 -6.94
N SER A 85 0.00 21.92 -6.07
CA SER A 85 -0.51 23.29 -5.95
C SER A 85 0.56 24.21 -5.37
N SER A 86 0.73 25.41 -5.96
CA SER A 86 1.67 26.40 -5.45
C SER A 86 1.36 26.83 -4.01
N ALA A 87 0.09 26.89 -3.63
CA ALA A 87 -0.33 27.24 -2.28
C ALA A 87 0.03 26.12 -1.29
N SER A 88 -0.22 24.86 -1.65
CA SER A 88 0.12 23.71 -0.81
C SER A 88 1.63 23.55 -0.68
N ILE A 89 2.42 23.71 -1.75
CA ILE A 89 3.87 23.53 -1.64
C ILE A 89 4.57 24.66 -0.88
N ASP A 90 4.16 25.92 -1.08
CA ASP A 90 4.66 27.05 -0.29
C ASP A 90 4.37 26.81 1.20
N TYR A 91 3.16 26.34 1.48
CA TYR A 91 2.73 25.96 2.81
C TYR A 91 3.60 24.83 3.42
N LEU A 92 3.75 23.70 2.72
CA LEU A 92 4.48 22.54 3.23
C LEU A 92 5.99 22.82 3.37
N LEU A 93 6.59 23.52 2.40
CA LEU A 93 7.99 23.96 2.46
C LEU A 93 8.25 24.87 3.67
N GLY A 94 7.32 25.80 3.96
CA GLY A 94 7.38 26.65 5.15
C GLY A 94 7.36 25.89 6.48
N HIS A 95 6.97 24.62 6.44
CA HIS A 95 6.77 23.75 7.60
C HIS A 95 7.70 22.52 7.62
N GLY A 96 8.81 22.62 6.91
CA GLY A 96 9.91 21.66 7.02
C GLY A 96 9.82 20.46 6.06
N LEU A 97 8.82 20.42 5.16
CA LEU A 97 8.83 19.43 4.08
C LEU A 97 10.03 19.69 3.17
N GLY A 98 10.93 18.72 3.06
CA GLY A 98 11.94 18.70 2.00
C GLY A 98 11.39 17.97 0.77
N ILE A 99 11.22 18.65 -0.36
CA ILE A 99 10.85 17.97 -1.63
C ILE A 99 11.90 16.92 -2.01
N ASP A 100 13.17 17.19 -1.72
CA ASP A 100 14.24 16.24 -1.92
C ASP A 100 14.10 15.01 -1.02
N ALA A 101 13.76 15.21 0.25
CA ALA A 101 13.50 14.12 1.20
C ALA A 101 12.27 13.31 0.78
N LEU A 102 11.19 13.97 0.36
CA LEU A 102 10.01 13.32 -0.18
C LEU A 102 10.35 12.36 -1.34
N CYS A 103 11.10 12.86 -2.32
CA CYS A 103 11.43 12.10 -3.51
C CYS A 103 12.43 10.97 -3.24
N LYS A 104 13.40 11.18 -2.35
CA LYS A 104 14.52 10.25 -2.11
C LYS A 104 14.28 9.26 -0.97
N GLU A 105 13.59 9.70 0.07
CA GLU A 105 13.45 8.97 1.33
C GLU A 105 12.03 8.45 1.57
N GLY A 106 11.04 8.90 0.78
CA GLY A 106 9.68 8.37 0.81
C GLY A 106 9.59 6.96 0.26
N VAL A 107 8.72 6.15 0.86
CA VAL A 107 8.37 4.80 0.43
C VAL A 107 7.74 4.85 -0.95
N HIS A 108 8.30 4.11 -1.90
CA HIS A 108 7.70 4.00 -3.23
C HIS A 108 6.36 3.27 -3.20
N TYR A 109 5.56 3.49 -4.23
CA TYR A 109 4.39 2.67 -4.53
C TYR A 109 4.18 2.65 -6.03
N LEU A 110 3.62 1.56 -6.54
CA LEU A 110 3.02 1.49 -7.86
C LEU A 110 1.50 1.46 -7.69
N THR A 111 0.74 1.86 -8.70
CA THR A 111 -0.67 1.48 -8.87
C THR A 111 -0.78 0.11 -9.55
N HIS A 112 -1.91 -0.58 -9.44
CA HIS A 112 -2.14 -1.87 -10.14
C HIS A 112 -1.88 -1.74 -11.66
N ARG A 113 -2.35 -0.64 -12.26
CA ARG A 113 -2.10 -0.32 -13.67
C ARG A 113 -0.60 -0.18 -13.99
N GLU A 114 0.14 0.55 -13.16
CA GLU A 114 1.58 0.75 -13.35
C GLU A 114 2.37 -0.56 -13.19
N GLU A 115 1.98 -1.42 -12.26
CA GLU A 115 2.58 -2.76 -12.14
C GLU A 115 2.37 -3.57 -13.42
N GLN A 116 1.15 -3.57 -13.97
CA GLN A 116 0.84 -4.25 -15.22
C GLN A 116 1.65 -3.65 -16.38
N GLU A 117 1.70 -2.32 -16.51
CA GLU A 117 2.47 -1.62 -17.54
C GLU A 117 3.97 -1.95 -17.45
N ALA A 118 4.55 -2.07 -16.25
CA ALA A 118 5.93 -2.49 -16.06
C ALA A 118 6.16 -3.92 -16.58
N ARG A 119 5.28 -4.87 -16.24
CA ARG A 119 5.37 -6.27 -16.69
C ARG A 119 5.25 -6.37 -18.21
N GLU A 120 4.24 -5.73 -18.79
CA GLU A 120 4.02 -5.69 -20.23
C GLU A 120 5.19 -5.05 -20.97
N THR A 121 5.74 -3.96 -20.43
CA THR A 121 6.91 -3.29 -21.00
C THR A 121 8.13 -4.19 -20.98
N PHE A 122 8.32 -4.95 -19.91
CA PHE A 122 9.40 -5.92 -19.83
C PHE A 122 9.20 -7.06 -20.85
N ASP A 123 8.00 -7.64 -20.93
CA ASP A 123 7.68 -8.71 -21.86
C ASP A 123 7.86 -8.26 -23.31
N LEU A 124 7.33 -7.10 -23.70
CA LEU A 124 7.52 -6.51 -25.03
C LEU A 124 8.99 -6.25 -25.36
N ASN A 125 9.79 -5.81 -24.38
CA ASN A 125 11.23 -5.62 -24.59
C ASN A 125 11.95 -6.96 -24.75
N SER A 126 11.54 -7.98 -23.99
CA SER A 126 12.08 -9.34 -24.12
C SER A 126 11.74 -9.93 -25.49
N GLU A 127 10.49 -9.80 -25.95
CA GLU A 127 10.04 -10.26 -27.27
C GLU A 127 10.67 -9.46 -28.40
N ARG A 128 10.81 -8.13 -28.26
CA ARG A 128 11.52 -7.30 -29.24
C ARG A 128 12.97 -7.69 -29.38
N ILE A 129 13.63 -8.13 -28.30
CA ILE A 129 14.98 -8.70 -28.43
C ILE A 129 14.88 -9.89 -29.40
N PHE A 130 13.96 -10.85 -29.19
CA PHE A 130 13.79 -12.02 -30.06
C PHE A 130 13.27 -11.73 -31.49
N THR A 131 12.47 -10.68 -31.67
CA THR A 131 11.73 -10.38 -32.91
C THR A 131 12.20 -9.12 -33.62
N TRP A 132 13.29 -8.48 -33.17
CA TRP A 132 13.81 -7.28 -33.83
C TRP A 132 14.15 -7.61 -35.29
N GLU A 133 13.21 -7.28 -36.19
CA GLU A 133 13.51 -6.91 -37.54
C GLU A 133 13.74 -5.39 -37.55
N PRO A 134 14.80 -4.89 -38.21
CA PRO A 134 15.05 -3.46 -38.27
C PRO A 134 13.79 -2.75 -38.77
N ARG A 135 13.18 -1.89 -37.93
CA ARG A 135 12.09 -1.03 -38.38
C ARG A 135 12.63 -0.14 -39.48
N GLY A 136 12.13 -0.40 -40.69
CA GLY A 136 12.70 0.10 -41.91
C GLY A 136 13.60 -0.96 -42.54
N ARG A 137 13.17 -1.45 -43.69
CA ARG A 137 14.05 -2.08 -44.68
C ARG A 137 15.09 -1.05 -45.12
N VAL A 138 16.03 -0.70 -44.26
CA VAL A 138 17.26 -0.02 -44.69
C VAL A 138 18.14 -1.16 -45.17
N PRO A 139 18.44 -1.26 -46.49
CA PRO A 139 19.26 -2.36 -47.02
C PRO A 139 20.60 -2.53 -46.28
N GLU A 140 21.05 -1.48 -45.60
CA GLU A 140 22.28 -1.41 -44.82
C GLU A 140 22.27 -2.24 -43.52
N SER A 141 21.16 -2.28 -42.77
CA SER A 141 21.06 -3.08 -41.53
C SER A 141 21.00 -4.58 -41.82
N LEU A 142 20.34 -4.98 -42.91
CA LEU A 142 20.30 -6.37 -43.38
C LEU A 142 21.66 -6.83 -43.92
N LYS A 143 22.38 -5.96 -44.64
CA LYS A 143 23.76 -6.20 -45.06
C LYS A 143 24.68 -6.38 -43.86
N PHE A 144 24.55 -5.52 -42.86
CA PHE A 144 25.31 -5.60 -41.61
C PHE A 144 25.05 -6.93 -40.88
N ARG A 145 23.79 -7.33 -40.72
CA ARG A 145 23.42 -8.61 -40.09
C ARG A 145 23.96 -9.82 -40.85
N ARG A 146 23.81 -9.86 -42.18
CA ARG A 146 24.35 -10.94 -43.03
C ARG A 146 25.87 -11.05 -42.95
N ALA A 147 26.56 -9.91 -42.98
CA ALA A 147 28.01 -9.86 -42.83
C ALA A 147 28.45 -10.36 -41.45
N ALA A 148 27.71 -9.99 -40.39
CA ALA A 148 27.98 -10.47 -39.04
C ALA A 148 27.79 -12.00 -38.90
N HIS A 149 26.69 -12.55 -39.43
CA HIS A 149 26.48 -14.00 -39.51
C HIS A 149 27.65 -14.69 -40.24
N ALA A 150 28.03 -14.20 -41.42
CA ALA A 150 29.12 -14.79 -42.20
C ALA A 150 30.47 -14.79 -41.46
N VAL A 151 30.73 -13.78 -40.61
CA VAL A 151 31.93 -13.73 -39.76
C VAL A 151 31.86 -14.78 -38.64
N ILE A 152 30.72 -14.89 -37.96
CA ILE A 152 30.50 -15.84 -36.86
C ILE A 152 30.55 -17.28 -37.40
N ASP A 153 29.85 -17.58 -38.49
CA ASP A 153 29.79 -18.91 -39.11
C ASP A 153 31.19 -19.35 -39.59
N ALA A 154 31.95 -18.42 -40.18
CA ALA A 154 33.33 -18.70 -40.60
C ALA A 154 34.25 -18.96 -39.40
N TRP A 155 34.05 -18.25 -38.29
CA TRP A 155 34.79 -18.49 -37.05
C TRP A 155 34.43 -19.84 -36.42
N ILE A 156 33.15 -20.22 -36.41
CA ILE A 156 32.68 -21.54 -35.97
C ILE A 156 33.29 -22.63 -36.86
N PHE A 157 33.26 -22.47 -38.17
CA PHE A 157 33.82 -23.42 -39.14
C PHE A 157 35.33 -23.64 -38.96
N ARG A 158 36.07 -22.60 -38.56
CA ARG A 158 37.51 -22.69 -38.25
C ARG A 158 37.82 -23.34 -36.89
N GLY A 159 36.85 -24.04 -36.30
CA GLY A 159 37.01 -24.69 -35.00
C GLY A 159 37.11 -23.68 -33.85
N ARG A 160 36.51 -22.49 -34.00
CA ARG A 160 36.44 -21.46 -32.93
C ARG A 160 37.83 -21.04 -32.45
N SER A 161 38.76 -20.90 -33.40
CA SER A 161 40.12 -20.39 -33.16
C SER A 161 40.24 -18.97 -33.72
N PRO A 162 40.55 -17.96 -32.90
CA PRO A 162 40.82 -17.99 -31.44
C PRO A 162 39.55 -18.22 -30.59
N ARG A 163 39.70 -18.67 -29.32
CA ARG A 163 38.59 -18.97 -28.38
C ARG A 163 37.58 -17.83 -28.18
N ILE A 164 38.01 -16.60 -28.43
CA ILE A 164 37.22 -15.39 -28.30
C ILE A 164 37.26 -14.67 -29.65
N LEU A 165 36.10 -14.47 -30.26
CA LEU A 165 35.91 -13.65 -31.45
C LEU A 165 35.67 -12.20 -31.04
N ARG A 166 36.36 -11.24 -31.66
CA ARG A 166 36.12 -9.80 -31.45
C ARG A 166 35.68 -9.14 -32.75
N MET A 167 34.54 -8.46 -32.73
CA MET A 167 33.92 -7.82 -33.89
C MET A 167 33.66 -6.34 -33.63
N PRO A 168 34.25 -5.38 -34.37
CA PRO A 168 35.23 -5.53 -35.45
C PRO A 168 36.64 -5.48 -34.84
N PRO A 169 37.66 -6.09 -35.47
CA PRO A 169 38.26 -5.38 -36.60
C PRO A 169 38.77 -6.28 -37.75
N PHE A 170 38.67 -5.72 -38.96
CA PHE A 170 39.16 -6.20 -40.26
C PHE A 170 38.55 -7.48 -40.84
N THR A 171 37.46 -7.29 -41.58
CA THR A 171 37.37 -7.93 -42.89
C THR A 171 37.01 -6.87 -43.92
N ALA A 172 38.01 -6.38 -44.67
CA ALA A 172 37.80 -5.68 -45.94
C ALA A 172 36.87 -6.47 -46.89
N LYS A 173 36.68 -7.77 -46.61
CA LYS A 173 35.81 -8.72 -47.27
C LYS A 173 34.30 -8.40 -47.16
N TYR A 174 33.83 -7.76 -46.09
CA TYR A 174 32.38 -7.58 -45.85
C TYR A 174 31.91 -6.12 -45.72
N ASN A 175 32.79 -5.12 -45.94
CA ASN A 175 32.45 -3.68 -45.87
C ASN A 175 31.72 -3.25 -44.59
N LEU A 176 32.14 -3.80 -43.44
CA LEU A 176 31.62 -3.40 -42.13
C LEU A 176 32.41 -2.20 -41.56
N PRO A 177 31.78 -1.29 -40.80
CA PRO A 177 32.47 -0.15 -40.20
C PRO A 177 33.55 -0.60 -39.21
N GLY A 178 34.70 0.08 -39.23
CA GLY A 178 35.84 -0.22 -38.34
C GLY A 178 35.61 0.08 -36.86
N TYR A 179 34.53 0.80 -36.55
CA TYR A 179 34.09 1.15 -35.20
C TYR A 179 32.57 0.97 -35.14
N LEU A 180 32.07 0.25 -34.14
CA LEU A 180 30.63 0.06 -33.97
C LEU A 180 30.04 1.14 -33.07
N ASN A 181 29.00 1.82 -33.57
CA ASN A 181 28.20 2.71 -32.74
C ASN A 181 27.37 1.91 -31.70
N TYR A 182 26.76 2.61 -30.75
CA TYR A 182 25.94 1.99 -29.69
C TYR A 182 24.83 1.07 -30.24
N GLN A 183 24.13 1.50 -31.29
CA GLN A 183 23.04 0.74 -31.91
C GLN A 183 23.54 -0.56 -32.55
N GLN A 184 24.67 -0.52 -33.28
CA GLN A 184 25.26 -1.68 -33.94
C GLN A 184 25.84 -2.68 -32.94
N ARG A 185 26.43 -2.21 -31.82
CA ARG A 185 26.91 -3.08 -30.74
C ARG A 185 25.76 -3.83 -30.08
N ASN A 186 24.69 -3.13 -29.72
CA ASN A 186 23.49 -3.75 -29.16
C ASN A 186 22.87 -4.74 -30.13
N LEU A 187 22.79 -4.38 -31.41
CA LEU A 187 22.29 -5.27 -32.45
C LEU A 187 23.09 -6.58 -32.52
N LEU A 188 24.43 -6.51 -32.54
CA LEU A 188 25.26 -7.71 -32.57
C LEU A 188 25.11 -8.57 -31.31
N VAL A 189 25.06 -7.94 -30.13
CA VAL A 189 24.88 -8.68 -28.87
C VAL A 189 23.53 -9.39 -28.84
N THR A 190 22.47 -8.71 -29.27
CA THR A 190 21.12 -9.26 -29.39
C THR A 190 21.08 -10.40 -30.43
N MET A 191 21.58 -10.16 -31.64
CA MET A 191 21.62 -11.14 -32.72
C MET A 191 22.36 -12.42 -32.32
N VAL A 192 23.55 -12.29 -31.70
CA VAL A 192 24.32 -13.46 -31.25
C VAL A 192 23.54 -14.28 -30.22
N GLY A 193 22.88 -13.62 -29.27
CA GLY A 193 22.08 -14.29 -28.24
C GLY A 193 20.88 -15.07 -28.76
N ILE A 194 20.33 -14.68 -29.93
CA ILE A 194 19.14 -15.31 -30.53
C ILE A 194 19.56 -16.40 -31.52
N ASP A 195 20.42 -16.04 -32.47
CA ASP A 195 20.73 -16.89 -33.62
C ASP A 195 21.79 -17.96 -33.27
N TYR A 196 22.56 -17.76 -32.19
CA TYR A 196 23.63 -18.66 -31.75
C TYR A 196 23.51 -19.02 -30.26
N PRO A 197 22.61 -19.97 -29.89
CA PRO A 197 22.30 -20.28 -28.49
C PRO A 197 23.50 -20.68 -27.62
N ASN A 198 24.57 -21.23 -28.21
CA ASN A 198 25.78 -21.68 -27.50
C ASN A 198 26.87 -20.59 -27.41
N LEU A 199 26.59 -19.35 -27.82
CA LEU A 199 27.54 -18.24 -27.84
C LEU A 199 27.07 -17.08 -26.95
N GLN A 200 28.03 -16.42 -26.29
CA GLN A 200 27.81 -15.23 -25.47
C GLN A 200 28.50 -14.05 -26.14
N ALA A 201 27.75 -12.97 -26.35
CA ALA A 201 28.27 -11.70 -26.81
C ALA A 201 28.27 -10.65 -25.69
N SER A 202 29.36 -9.88 -25.57
CA SER A 202 29.48 -8.72 -24.69
C SER A 202 29.90 -7.49 -25.48
N ALA A 203 29.20 -6.37 -25.27
CA ALA A 203 29.55 -5.10 -25.88
C ALA A 203 30.76 -4.48 -25.17
N CYS A 204 31.77 -4.09 -25.93
CA CYS A 204 32.93 -3.33 -25.50
C CYS A 204 32.94 -1.96 -26.19
N ASP A 205 33.85 -1.06 -25.81
CA ASP A 205 33.96 0.22 -26.50
C ASP A 205 34.45 0.05 -27.95
N GLY A 206 33.61 0.40 -28.92
CA GLY A 206 33.88 0.25 -30.36
C GLY A 206 33.79 -1.16 -30.95
N TYR A 207 33.65 -2.23 -30.15
CA TYR A 207 33.55 -3.63 -30.62
C TYR A 207 32.65 -4.52 -29.73
N VAL A 208 32.42 -5.76 -30.13
CA VAL A 208 31.66 -6.81 -29.45
C VAL A 208 32.52 -8.06 -29.37
N GLN A 209 32.58 -8.68 -28.20
CA GLN A 209 33.31 -9.92 -27.95
C GLN A 209 32.33 -11.10 -27.93
N VAL A 210 32.58 -12.15 -28.71
CA VAL A 210 31.80 -13.39 -28.78
C VAL A 210 32.65 -14.55 -28.30
N GLN A 211 32.13 -15.37 -27.39
CA GLN A 211 32.80 -16.55 -26.84
C GLN A 211 31.82 -17.71 -26.68
N GLU A 212 32.33 -18.93 -26.58
CA GLU A 212 31.50 -20.11 -26.29
C GLU A 212 30.95 -20.03 -24.86
N THR A 213 29.69 -20.39 -24.72
CA THR A 213 29.01 -20.48 -23.42
C THR A 213 28.58 -21.92 -23.22
N GLY A 214 28.59 -22.41 -21.99
CA GLY A 214 28.02 -23.73 -21.68
C GLY A 214 26.58 -23.81 -22.21
N THR A 215 26.17 -25.02 -22.61
CA THR A 215 24.90 -25.33 -23.29
C THR A 215 23.62 -24.86 -22.57
N ASP A 216 23.71 -24.39 -21.33
CA ASP A 216 22.59 -23.94 -20.49
C ASP A 216 22.56 -22.42 -20.19
N ALA A 217 23.46 -21.63 -20.79
CA ALA A 217 23.70 -20.26 -20.33
C ALA A 217 22.74 -19.18 -20.88
N ASN A 218 22.21 -19.33 -22.11
CA ASN A 218 21.31 -18.34 -22.70
C ASN A 218 19.87 -18.44 -22.16
N SER A 219 19.37 -19.65 -21.90
CA SER A 219 18.11 -19.87 -21.15
C SER A 219 18.23 -19.33 -19.72
N GLY A 220 19.36 -19.57 -19.05
CA GLY A 220 19.66 -19.01 -17.74
C GLY A 220 19.71 -17.48 -17.73
N ARG A 221 20.26 -16.83 -18.77
CA ARG A 221 20.37 -15.36 -18.83
C ARG A 221 19.02 -14.67 -18.93
N LEU A 222 18.12 -15.16 -19.80
CA LEU A 222 16.78 -14.59 -19.90
C LEU A 222 16.04 -14.77 -18.58
N GLN A 223 16.13 -15.95 -17.98
CA GLN A 223 15.53 -16.23 -16.68
C GLN A 223 16.04 -15.29 -15.58
N ILE A 224 17.37 -15.08 -15.49
CA ILE A 224 17.97 -14.12 -14.55
C ILE A 224 17.46 -12.69 -14.82
N GLN A 225 17.32 -12.28 -16.08
CA GLN A 225 16.76 -10.95 -16.41
C GLN A 225 15.29 -10.82 -16.01
N LYS A 226 14.49 -11.89 -16.21
CA LYS A 226 13.09 -11.93 -15.76
C LYS A 226 13.01 -11.81 -14.25
N GLU A 227 13.81 -12.59 -13.53
CA GLU A 227 13.88 -12.55 -12.06
C GLU A 227 14.30 -11.17 -11.56
N GLN A 228 15.34 -10.57 -12.15
CA GLN A 228 15.78 -9.22 -11.79
C GLN A 228 14.70 -8.17 -12.05
N ALA A 229 14.00 -8.23 -13.19
CA ALA A 229 12.91 -7.32 -13.51
C ALA A 229 11.75 -7.48 -12.52
N GLU A 230 11.34 -8.72 -12.23
CA GLU A 230 10.28 -8.98 -11.25
C GLU A 230 10.68 -8.48 -9.86
N GLN A 231 11.93 -8.64 -9.43
CA GLN A 231 12.39 -8.08 -8.15
C GLN A 231 12.29 -6.53 -8.10
N ILE A 232 12.59 -5.85 -9.20
CA ILE A 232 12.43 -4.39 -9.28
C ILE A 232 10.95 -4.02 -9.19
N ILE A 233 10.07 -4.75 -9.88
CA ILE A 233 8.61 -4.55 -9.83
C ILE A 233 8.10 -4.76 -8.40
N LEU A 234 8.38 -5.90 -7.79
CA LEU A 234 7.94 -6.25 -6.43
C LEU A 234 8.42 -5.25 -5.36
N LYS A 235 9.62 -4.71 -5.52
CA LYS A 235 10.14 -3.62 -4.68
C LYS A 235 9.41 -2.29 -4.96
N GLY A 236 9.08 -2.01 -6.22
CA GLY A 236 8.33 -0.83 -6.63
C GLY A 236 6.90 -0.78 -6.10
N ILE A 237 6.25 -1.94 -5.93
CA ILE A 237 4.89 -2.04 -5.35
C ILE A 237 4.83 -1.33 -3.99
N GLY A 238 5.85 -1.52 -3.15
CA GLY A 238 6.11 -0.74 -1.94
C GLY A 238 4.90 -0.63 -1.01
N PHE A 239 4.47 0.59 -0.69
CA PHE A 239 3.34 0.82 0.25
C PHE A 239 2.03 0.17 -0.21
N ARG A 240 1.83 -0.08 -1.52
CA ARG A 240 0.61 -0.72 -2.01
C ARG A 240 0.42 -2.12 -1.41
N TRP A 241 1.46 -2.83 -0.99
CA TRP A 241 1.30 -4.08 -0.25
C TRP A 241 0.45 -3.93 1.02
N VAL A 242 0.58 -2.80 1.72
CA VAL A 242 -0.23 -2.49 2.91
C VAL A 242 -1.65 -2.09 2.49
N ALA A 243 -1.80 -1.33 1.40
CA ALA A 243 -3.10 -0.94 0.87
C ALA A 243 -3.92 -2.16 0.39
N ASP A 244 -3.30 -3.07 -0.35
CA ASP A 244 -3.90 -4.34 -0.78
C ASP A 244 -4.26 -5.20 0.43
N ALA A 245 -3.44 -5.23 1.47
CA ALA A 245 -3.77 -5.94 2.71
C ALA A 245 -5.00 -5.38 3.43
N LEU A 246 -5.16 -4.05 3.48
CA LEU A 246 -6.29 -3.38 4.16
C LEU A 246 -7.64 -3.76 3.56
N ILE A 247 -7.68 -3.94 2.23
CA ILE A 247 -8.87 -4.34 1.46
C ILE A 247 -8.96 -5.87 1.26
N GLY A 248 -8.08 -6.64 1.92
CA GLY A 248 -7.90 -8.08 1.73
C GLY A 248 -7.76 -8.53 0.28
N GLY A 249 -6.96 -7.78 -0.48
CA GLY A 249 -6.48 -8.12 -1.81
C GLY A 249 -5.45 -9.25 -1.80
N ASP A 250 -4.94 -9.57 -2.98
CA ASP A 250 -4.06 -10.73 -3.16
C ASP A 250 -2.58 -10.40 -2.90
N LEU A 251 -2.00 -11.03 -1.88
CA LEU A 251 -0.59 -10.87 -1.51
C LEU A 251 0.28 -12.07 -1.95
N THR A 252 -0.19 -12.89 -2.89
CA THR A 252 0.52 -14.12 -3.31
C THR A 252 1.90 -13.81 -3.87
N SER A 253 2.01 -12.75 -4.68
CA SER A 253 3.24 -12.28 -5.32
C SER A 253 4.28 -11.70 -4.34
N LEU A 254 3.90 -11.34 -3.11
CA LEU A 254 4.85 -10.86 -2.10
C LEU A 254 5.76 -12.02 -1.66
N PRO A 255 7.10 -11.97 -1.80
CA PRO A 255 7.96 -13.10 -1.47
C PRO A 255 7.88 -13.49 0.01
N SER A 256 7.85 -14.80 0.31
CA SER A 256 7.85 -15.30 1.69
C SER A 256 9.10 -14.87 2.48
N ALA A 257 10.22 -14.63 1.78
CA ALA A 257 11.44 -14.07 2.34
C ALA A 257 11.23 -12.72 3.06
N SER A 258 10.21 -11.94 2.66
CA SER A 258 9.88 -10.65 3.29
C SER A 258 9.41 -10.78 4.74
N PHE A 259 9.04 -11.98 5.19
CA PHE A 259 8.57 -12.25 6.56
C PHE A 259 9.66 -12.80 7.48
N ALA A 260 10.90 -12.88 7.03
CA ALA A 260 12.02 -13.43 7.81
C ALA A 260 12.21 -12.68 9.14
N ASP A 261 12.00 -11.37 9.18
CA ASP A 261 12.14 -10.54 10.37
C ASP A 261 11.14 -10.88 11.49
N LEU A 262 10.09 -11.66 11.19
CA LEU A 262 9.13 -12.17 12.19
C LEU A 262 9.63 -13.43 12.94
N PHE A 263 10.77 -14.00 12.56
CA PHE A 263 11.38 -15.14 13.24
C PHE A 263 12.40 -14.64 14.29
N THR A 264 11.90 -14.17 15.42
CA THR A 264 12.72 -13.69 16.54
C THR A 264 13.25 -14.81 17.45
N GLN A 265 12.60 -15.99 17.40
CA GLN A 265 12.91 -17.15 18.23
C GLN A 265 12.72 -18.47 17.45
N PRO A 266 13.26 -19.60 17.94
CA PRO A 266 12.97 -20.92 17.37
C PRO A 266 11.47 -21.23 17.41
N THR A 267 10.95 -21.73 16.29
CA THR A 267 9.53 -22.04 16.09
C THR A 267 9.38 -23.43 15.48
N ASP A 268 8.20 -24.03 15.63
CA ASP A 268 7.88 -25.38 15.11
C ASP A 268 7.43 -25.36 13.64
N PHE A 269 7.21 -24.17 13.06
CA PHE A 269 6.78 -23.96 11.68
C PHE A 269 7.89 -23.30 10.86
N ILE A 270 7.80 -23.41 9.53
CA ILE A 270 8.75 -22.78 8.61
C ILE A 270 8.23 -21.45 8.04
N LEU A 271 9.14 -20.65 7.48
CA LEU A 271 8.83 -19.32 6.91
C LEU A 271 7.67 -19.33 5.91
N GLU A 272 7.62 -20.35 5.05
CA GLU A 272 6.54 -20.50 4.05
C GLU A 272 5.17 -20.72 4.70
N GLU A 273 5.11 -21.46 5.81
CA GLU A 273 3.86 -21.72 6.52
C GLU A 273 3.33 -20.44 7.16
N LEU A 274 4.21 -19.66 7.81
CA LEU A 274 3.83 -18.36 8.38
C LEU A 274 3.38 -17.38 7.29
N ALA A 275 4.17 -17.23 6.24
CA ALA A 275 3.86 -16.31 5.15
C ALA A 275 2.53 -16.68 4.49
N SER A 276 2.29 -17.96 4.22
CA SER A 276 1.03 -18.45 3.67
C SER A 276 -0.15 -18.21 4.62
N ALA A 277 -0.02 -18.55 5.90
CA ALA A 277 -1.07 -18.35 6.89
C ALA A 277 -1.43 -16.86 7.07
N LEU A 278 -0.42 -15.98 7.12
CA LEU A 278 -0.60 -14.54 7.26
C LEU A 278 -1.25 -13.94 6.02
N LYS A 279 -0.74 -14.24 4.81
CA LYS A 279 -1.31 -13.75 3.54
C LYS A 279 -2.77 -14.19 3.39
N GLN A 280 -3.06 -15.45 3.70
CA GLN A 280 -4.42 -15.98 3.64
C GLN A 280 -5.33 -15.28 4.66
N HIS A 281 -4.86 -15.09 5.90
CA HIS A 281 -5.63 -14.37 6.92
C HIS A 281 -5.95 -12.93 6.48
N LEU A 282 -4.98 -12.21 5.89
CA LEU A 282 -5.23 -10.87 5.35
C LEU A 282 -6.21 -10.89 4.17
N LYS A 283 -6.13 -11.90 3.31
CA LYS A 283 -7.04 -12.06 2.17
C LYS A 283 -8.48 -12.35 2.58
N ASP A 284 -8.67 -13.11 3.67
CA ASP A 284 -10.00 -13.53 4.14
C ASP A 284 -10.71 -12.46 4.99
N ASN A 285 -9.98 -11.44 5.44
CA ASN A 285 -10.48 -10.40 6.34
C ASN A 285 -10.44 -9.01 5.68
N ARG A 286 -11.32 -8.11 6.12
CA ARG A 286 -11.32 -6.70 5.71
C ARG A 286 -11.09 -5.82 6.92
N ALA A 287 -10.29 -4.77 6.77
CA ALA A 287 -10.07 -3.82 7.85
C ALA A 287 -11.33 -2.97 8.09
N VAL A 288 -11.64 -2.71 9.36
CA VAL A 288 -12.54 -1.62 9.72
C VAL A 288 -11.75 -0.33 9.69
N LEU A 289 -12.14 0.62 8.84
CA LEU A 289 -11.46 1.91 8.73
C LEU A 289 -12.10 2.96 9.60
N VAL A 290 -11.27 3.76 10.25
CA VAL A 290 -11.67 4.92 11.02
C VAL A 290 -10.93 6.15 10.50
N GLY A 291 -11.64 7.23 10.24
CA GLY A 291 -11.06 8.48 9.76
C GLY A 291 -11.70 9.69 10.41
N HIS A 292 -11.14 10.87 10.20
CA HIS A 292 -11.75 12.13 10.62
C HIS A 292 -12.02 13.00 9.40
N ASN A 293 -13.29 13.18 9.02
CA ASN A 293 -13.64 13.88 7.79
C ASN A 293 -12.94 13.27 6.56
N CYS A 294 -12.95 11.93 6.49
CA CYS A 294 -11.98 11.20 5.69
C CYS A 294 -12.36 10.99 4.22
N PHE A 295 -13.46 11.58 3.73
CA PHE A 295 -13.93 11.32 2.36
C PHE A 295 -12.84 11.56 1.31
N THR A 296 -12.08 12.64 1.44
CA THR A 296 -10.96 12.95 0.53
C THR A 296 -9.84 11.91 0.66
N ASP A 297 -9.53 11.45 1.87
CA ASP A 297 -8.54 10.40 2.09
C ASP A 297 -8.93 9.10 1.38
N LEU A 298 -10.22 8.74 1.40
CA LEU A 298 -10.73 7.56 0.72
C LEU A 298 -10.63 7.70 -0.81
N ILE A 299 -10.92 8.89 -1.36
CA ILE A 299 -10.72 9.18 -2.79
C ILE A 299 -9.26 9.00 -3.17
N PHE A 300 -8.34 9.56 -2.40
CA PHE A 300 -6.93 9.45 -2.70
C PHE A 300 -6.40 8.03 -2.52
N PHE A 301 -6.85 7.31 -1.50
CA PHE A 301 -6.55 5.89 -1.32
C PHE A 301 -6.96 5.10 -2.56
N TYR A 302 -8.20 5.31 -3.03
CA TYR A 302 -8.70 4.66 -4.23
C TYR A 302 -7.83 4.99 -5.45
N HIS A 303 -7.60 6.28 -5.69
CA HIS A 303 -6.87 6.74 -6.87
C HIS A 303 -5.43 6.21 -6.96
N HIS A 304 -4.72 6.19 -5.83
CA HIS A 304 -3.30 5.84 -5.79
C HIS A 304 -3.01 4.35 -5.66
N PHE A 305 -3.93 3.57 -5.08
CA PHE A 305 -3.65 2.16 -4.77
C PHE A 305 -4.60 1.19 -5.47
N ILE A 306 -5.80 1.62 -5.83
CA ILE A 306 -6.81 0.75 -6.44
C ILE A 306 -6.83 0.96 -7.96
N GLY A 307 -7.18 2.17 -8.40
CA GLY A 307 -7.31 2.44 -9.84
C GLY A 307 -7.93 3.79 -10.17
N LYS A 308 -8.42 3.92 -11.41
CA LYS A 308 -9.11 5.12 -11.84
C LYS A 308 -10.41 5.28 -11.04
N LEU A 309 -10.65 6.49 -10.51
CA LEU A 309 -11.91 6.79 -9.84
C LEU A 309 -13.09 6.53 -10.80
N PRO A 310 -14.20 5.97 -10.29
CA PRO A 310 -15.41 5.79 -11.09
C PRO A 310 -16.02 7.14 -11.48
N ASP A 311 -16.86 7.13 -12.51
CA ASP A 311 -17.40 8.36 -13.08
C ASP A 311 -18.54 8.95 -12.21
N THR A 312 -19.14 8.14 -11.31
CA THR A 312 -20.22 8.56 -10.40
C THR A 312 -19.92 8.29 -8.92
N ILE A 313 -20.48 9.11 -8.03
CA ILE A 313 -20.41 8.89 -6.56
C ILE A 313 -21.11 7.59 -6.17
N GLY A 314 -22.20 7.23 -6.85
CA GLY A 314 -22.94 5.99 -6.58
C GLY A 314 -22.08 4.74 -6.80
N GLU A 315 -21.35 4.69 -7.91
CA GLU A 315 -20.37 3.63 -8.17
C GLU A 315 -19.25 3.64 -7.13
N PHE A 316 -18.71 4.82 -6.79
CA PHE A 316 -17.70 4.93 -5.73
C PHE A 316 -18.19 4.34 -4.40
N GLN A 317 -19.41 4.67 -3.98
CA GLN A 317 -20.01 4.14 -2.75
C GLN A 317 -20.05 2.61 -2.75
N VAL A 318 -20.53 2.00 -3.84
CA VAL A 318 -20.65 0.54 -3.95
C VAL A 318 -19.27 -0.13 -3.96
N LEU A 319 -18.34 0.36 -4.78
CA LEU A 319 -17.01 -0.22 -4.91
C LEU A 319 -16.22 -0.06 -3.60
N PHE A 320 -16.30 1.12 -2.97
CA PHE A 320 -15.60 1.38 -1.71
C PHE A 320 -16.19 0.56 -0.55
N HIS A 321 -17.51 0.45 -0.46
CA HIS A 321 -18.17 -0.35 0.58
C HIS A 321 -17.85 -1.85 0.46
N ARG A 322 -17.65 -2.36 -0.77
CA ARG A 322 -17.16 -3.73 -0.99
C ARG A 322 -15.74 -3.95 -0.46
N MET A 323 -14.86 -2.96 -0.61
CA MET A 323 -13.48 -3.04 -0.10
C MET A 323 -13.38 -2.83 1.41
N PHE A 324 -14.20 -1.92 1.94
CA PHE A 324 -14.26 -1.56 3.34
C PHE A 324 -15.72 -1.65 3.83
N PRO A 325 -16.12 -2.81 4.39
CA PRO A 325 -17.50 -3.04 4.79
C PRO A 325 -17.98 -2.07 5.88
N LEU A 326 -17.05 -1.60 6.72
CA LEU A 326 -17.33 -0.61 7.74
C LEU A 326 -16.26 0.49 7.73
N VAL A 327 -16.70 1.70 7.40
CA VAL A 327 -15.93 2.94 7.53
C VAL A 327 -16.61 3.83 8.57
N ILE A 328 -15.82 4.39 9.48
CA ILE A 328 -16.31 5.24 10.55
C ILE A 328 -15.66 6.61 10.44
N ASP A 329 -16.50 7.63 10.19
CA ASP A 329 -16.07 9.01 10.23
C ASP A 329 -16.30 9.59 11.63
N THR A 330 -15.21 9.85 12.35
CA THR A 330 -15.23 10.44 13.69
C THR A 330 -15.80 11.85 13.70
N LYS A 331 -15.73 12.58 12.59
CA LYS A 331 -16.39 13.88 12.44
C LYS A 331 -17.90 13.72 12.46
N TYR A 332 -18.43 12.72 11.75
CA TYR A 332 -19.85 12.39 11.77
C TYR A 332 -20.30 11.97 13.18
N LEU A 333 -19.55 11.08 13.82
CA LEU A 333 -19.79 10.67 15.22
C LEU A 333 -19.83 11.88 16.17
N TYR A 334 -18.85 12.78 16.06
CA TYR A 334 -18.74 13.95 16.92
C TYR A 334 -19.90 14.94 16.72
N THR A 335 -20.33 15.17 15.48
CA THR A 335 -21.51 16.02 15.20
C THR A 335 -22.80 15.42 15.76
N SER A 336 -22.94 14.10 15.71
CA SER A 336 -24.08 13.39 16.29
C SER A 336 -24.08 13.46 17.82
N TYR A 337 -22.89 13.42 18.42
CA TYR A 337 -22.71 13.51 19.87
C TYR A 337 -22.99 14.92 20.43
N SER A 338 -22.40 15.94 19.81
CA SER A 338 -22.43 17.31 20.34
C SER A 338 -23.77 18.02 20.14
N GLY A 339 -24.66 17.50 19.28
CA GLY A 339 -25.91 18.17 18.90
C GLY A 339 -25.71 19.53 18.21
N CYS A 340 -24.46 19.94 17.98
CA CYS A 340 -24.09 21.20 17.39
C CYS A 340 -24.15 21.08 15.86
N SER A 341 -25.00 21.89 15.25
CA SER A 341 -25.07 22.09 13.80
C SER A 341 -23.81 22.74 13.19
N ASN A 342 -22.91 23.28 14.02
CA ASN A 342 -21.64 23.82 13.53
C ASN A 342 -20.59 22.70 13.42
N ALA A 343 -20.63 22.02 12.28
CA ALA A 343 -19.70 20.97 11.89
C ALA A 343 -18.26 21.49 11.59
N ARG A 344 -17.82 22.61 12.20
CA ARG A 344 -16.52 23.25 12.00
C ARG A 344 -15.43 22.85 12.99
N SER A 345 -15.73 22.00 13.98
CA SER A 345 -14.73 21.56 14.97
C SER A 345 -13.54 20.86 14.34
N SER A 346 -12.33 21.32 14.61
CA SER A 346 -11.14 20.57 14.15
C SER A 346 -10.98 19.26 14.94
N LEU A 347 -10.24 18.29 14.40
CA LEU A 347 -9.86 17.07 15.12
C LEU A 347 -9.26 17.37 16.50
N PRO A 348 -8.31 18.32 16.65
CA PRO A 348 -7.75 18.66 17.96
C PRO A 348 -8.77 19.23 18.93
N GLU A 349 -9.70 20.06 18.46
CA GLU A 349 -10.77 20.60 19.31
C GLU A 349 -11.69 19.50 19.83
N ALA A 350 -12.12 18.58 18.95
CA ALA A 350 -12.94 17.44 19.33
C ALA A 350 -12.21 16.56 20.38
N CYS A 351 -10.92 16.29 20.15
CA CYS A 351 -10.06 15.57 21.08
C CYS A 351 -9.93 16.27 22.44
N LYS A 352 -9.73 17.59 22.47
CA LYS A 352 -9.64 18.38 23.72
C LYS A 352 -10.92 18.34 24.55
N MET A 353 -12.08 18.26 23.91
CA MET A 353 -13.36 18.10 24.63
C MET A 353 -13.49 16.73 25.32
N MET A 354 -12.83 15.71 24.78
CA MET A 354 -12.86 14.33 25.29
C MET A 354 -11.64 14.02 26.18
N ALA A 355 -10.73 14.98 26.39
CA ALA A 355 -9.46 14.75 27.05
C ALA A 355 -9.60 14.34 28.52
N SER A 356 -10.63 14.85 29.22
CA SER A 356 -10.89 14.54 30.63
C SER A 356 -11.45 13.13 30.88
N LEU A 357 -11.87 12.42 29.84
CA LEU A 357 -12.41 11.07 29.96
C LEU A 357 -11.28 10.07 30.18
N THR A 358 -11.38 9.29 31.25
CA THR A 358 -10.44 8.21 31.58
C THR A 358 -10.84 6.84 31.02
N VAL A 359 -12.05 6.74 30.45
CA VAL A 359 -12.55 5.51 29.81
C VAL A 359 -12.91 5.77 28.33
N PRO A 360 -12.64 4.80 27.44
CA PRO A 360 -11.95 3.53 27.72
C PRO A 360 -10.44 3.75 27.99
N THR A 361 -9.77 2.77 28.60
CA THR A 361 -8.32 2.83 28.85
C THR A 361 -7.58 2.62 27.53
N ILE A 362 -6.69 3.54 27.17
CA ILE A 362 -5.95 3.52 25.90
C ILE A 362 -4.45 3.64 26.18
N ASN A 363 -3.70 2.65 25.71
CA ASN A 363 -2.26 2.59 25.81
C ASN A 363 -1.63 2.83 24.44
N ASN A 364 -0.61 3.70 24.38
CA ASN A 364 0.17 3.93 23.18
C ASN A 364 1.43 3.07 23.24
N ALA A 365 1.70 2.29 22.19
CA ALA A 365 2.91 1.48 22.13
C ALA A 365 4.19 2.32 21.97
N TYR A 366 4.10 3.53 21.40
CA TYR A 366 5.26 4.34 21.06
C TYR A 366 5.28 5.66 21.83
N GLY A 367 6.46 6.03 22.33
CA GLY A 367 6.63 7.25 23.14
C GLY A 367 6.63 8.56 22.36
N LYS A 368 6.78 8.52 21.01
CA LYS A 368 6.99 9.71 20.16
C LYS A 368 5.98 10.83 20.42
N TYR A 369 4.70 10.47 20.54
CA TYR A 369 3.58 11.41 20.61
C TYR A 369 3.04 11.66 22.02
N LEU A 370 3.67 11.10 23.05
CA LEU A 370 3.17 11.23 24.42
C LEU A 370 3.43 12.62 25.02
N TRP A 371 4.54 13.24 24.63
CA TRP A 371 5.05 14.45 25.29
C TRP A 371 5.07 15.68 24.36
N HIS A 372 4.76 15.49 23.08
CA HIS A 372 4.76 16.54 22.06
C HIS A 372 3.54 16.42 21.16
N GLU A 373 2.87 17.55 20.92
CA GLU A 373 1.81 17.65 19.91
C GLU A 373 2.47 17.80 18.53
N SER A 374 2.26 16.80 17.66
CA SER A 374 2.70 16.80 16.25
C SER A 374 1.49 16.96 15.33
N LEU A 375 0.67 18.00 15.57
CA LEU A 375 -0.51 18.24 14.74
C LEU A 375 -0.11 18.31 13.26
N HIS A 376 -0.90 17.67 12.38
CA HIS A 376 -0.71 17.64 10.91
C HIS A 376 0.47 16.79 10.44
N GLU A 377 1.02 16.01 11.36
CA GLU A 377 1.74 14.80 11.01
C GLU A 377 0.71 13.67 10.87
N ALA A 378 0.59 13.06 9.70
CA ALA A 378 -0.45 12.07 9.42
C ALA A 378 -0.48 10.93 10.48
N GLY A 379 0.70 10.46 10.91
CA GLY A 379 0.81 9.47 11.98
C GLY A 379 0.27 9.93 13.35
N TYR A 380 0.32 11.22 13.66
CA TYR A 380 -0.26 11.79 14.88
C TYR A 380 -1.78 12.00 14.74
N ASP A 381 -2.23 12.48 13.58
CA ASP A 381 -3.64 12.78 13.36
C ASP A 381 -4.48 11.49 13.21
N SER A 382 -3.93 10.43 12.60
CA SER A 382 -4.53 9.08 12.67
C SER A 382 -4.61 8.53 14.10
N MET A 383 -3.62 8.84 14.96
CA MET A 383 -3.63 8.44 16.38
C MET A 383 -4.73 9.17 17.15
N LEU A 384 -4.83 10.49 16.98
CA LEU A 384 -5.90 11.29 17.58
C LEU A 384 -7.28 10.83 17.10
N THR A 385 -7.40 10.49 15.82
CA THR A 385 -8.61 9.92 15.23
C THR A 385 -9.01 8.60 15.92
N ALA A 386 -8.06 7.68 16.14
CA ALA A 386 -8.31 6.43 16.88
C ALA A 386 -8.80 6.69 18.32
N ILE A 387 -8.15 7.60 19.04
CA ILE A 387 -8.52 7.96 20.41
C ILE A 387 -9.92 8.58 20.45
N LEU A 388 -10.20 9.50 19.53
CA LEU A 388 -11.49 10.17 19.43
C LEU A 388 -12.61 9.18 19.15
N PHE A 389 -12.40 8.24 18.22
CA PHE A 389 -13.33 7.17 17.93
C PHE A 389 -13.69 6.36 19.19
N LEU A 390 -12.69 5.86 19.90
CA LEU A 390 -12.89 5.04 21.10
C LEU A 390 -13.69 5.79 22.17
N LYS A 391 -13.32 7.05 22.45
CA LYS A 391 -13.99 7.87 23.46
C LYS A 391 -15.43 8.23 23.04
N LEU A 392 -15.65 8.66 21.80
CA LEU A 392 -16.99 9.01 21.31
C LEU A 392 -17.93 7.81 21.32
N SER A 393 -17.45 6.64 20.91
CA SER A 393 -18.25 5.42 20.83
C SER A 393 -18.81 5.03 22.20
N VAL A 394 -17.98 5.12 23.25
CA VAL A 394 -18.42 4.91 24.63
C VAL A 394 -19.44 5.96 25.06
N GLN A 395 -19.19 7.24 24.80
CA GLN A 395 -20.12 8.31 25.23
C GLN A 395 -21.48 8.22 24.55
N LEU A 396 -21.50 7.95 23.24
CA LEU A 396 -22.72 7.76 22.46
C LEU A 396 -23.52 6.55 22.95
N ARG A 397 -22.84 5.43 23.26
CA ARG A 397 -23.50 4.24 23.83
C ARG A 397 -24.13 4.52 25.19
N LEU A 398 -23.42 5.22 26.07
CA LEU A 398 -23.89 5.54 27.41
C LEU A 398 -24.93 6.69 27.43
N ARG A 399 -25.15 7.38 26.29
CA ARG A 399 -25.97 8.59 26.17
C ARG A 399 -25.63 9.64 27.23
N LYS A 400 -24.35 9.75 27.59
CA LYS A 400 -23.87 10.73 28.56
C LYS A 400 -23.57 12.03 27.83
N GLU A 401 -24.33 13.08 28.11
CA GLU A 401 -23.91 14.44 27.79
C GLU A 401 -22.73 14.80 28.69
N ILE A 402 -21.57 15.09 28.12
CA ILE A 402 -20.47 15.67 28.89
C ILE A 402 -20.86 17.12 29.15
N THR A 403 -21.21 17.43 30.39
CA THR A 403 -21.22 18.81 30.87
C THR A 403 -19.77 19.30 30.98
N VAL A 404 -19.14 19.65 29.85
CA VAL A 404 -17.86 20.36 29.86
C VAL A 404 -18.17 21.78 30.36
N PRO A 405 -17.63 22.24 31.50
CA PRO A 405 -17.79 23.62 31.91
C PRO A 405 -17.32 24.54 30.78
N ARG A 406 -18.15 25.52 30.36
CA ARG A 406 -17.77 26.49 29.32
C ARG A 406 -16.43 27.12 29.71
N GLY A 407 -15.40 26.90 28.89
CA GLY A 407 -14.03 27.42 29.11
C GLY A 407 -13.00 26.40 29.62
N ALA A 408 -13.37 25.14 29.89
CA ALA A 408 -12.45 24.08 30.31
C ALA A 408 -12.17 23.07 29.19
N MET A 409 -11.60 23.51 28.05
CA MET A 409 -10.99 22.55 27.11
C MET A 409 -9.78 21.91 27.81
N GLY A 410 -9.73 20.58 27.82
CA GLY A 410 -8.55 19.86 28.29
C GLY A 410 -7.35 20.07 27.36
N SER A 411 -6.16 19.70 27.81
CA SER A 411 -4.98 19.60 26.95
C SER A 411 -4.91 18.21 26.32
N LEU A 412 -4.35 18.08 25.10
CA LEU A 412 -4.09 16.76 24.50
C LEU A 412 -3.09 15.97 25.36
N LEU A 413 -2.16 16.66 26.03
CA LEU A 413 -1.24 16.05 27.01
C LEU A 413 -1.96 15.51 28.26
N CYS A 414 -3.20 15.92 28.52
CA CYS A 414 -3.98 15.39 29.65
C CYS A 414 -4.65 14.04 29.34
N MET A 415 -4.52 13.48 28.13
CA MET A 415 -5.22 12.25 27.74
C MET A 415 -4.82 10.97 28.50
N GLN A 416 -3.94 11.03 29.51
CA GLN A 416 -3.51 9.89 30.34
C GLN A 416 -3.10 8.65 29.52
N LEU A 417 -2.52 8.86 28.33
CA LEU A 417 -1.99 7.76 27.53
C LEU A 417 -0.80 7.14 28.25
N GLN A 418 -0.85 5.84 28.51
CA GLN A 418 0.26 5.09 29.08
C GLN A 418 1.13 4.52 27.96
N VAL A 419 2.44 4.46 28.19
CA VAL A 419 3.32 3.63 27.34
C VAL A 419 2.98 2.19 27.65
N ALA A 420 2.50 1.43 26.66
CA ALA A 420 2.38 -0.02 26.81
C ALA A 420 3.77 -0.59 27.12
N HIS A 421 3.88 -1.45 28.13
CA HIS A 421 5.12 -2.20 28.30
C HIS A 421 5.23 -3.17 27.12
N ASP A 422 6.38 -3.24 26.47
CA ASP A 422 6.60 -4.17 25.36
C ASP A 422 6.28 -5.58 25.82
N GLN A 423 5.14 -6.11 25.36
CA GLN A 423 4.93 -7.54 25.37
C GLN A 423 5.95 -8.12 24.39
N LEU A 424 6.81 -9.01 24.90
CA LEU A 424 7.75 -9.74 24.05
C LEU A 424 6.93 -10.45 22.97
N TYR A 425 7.23 -10.12 21.72
CA TYR A 425 6.59 -10.75 20.58
C TYR A 425 6.92 -12.24 20.57
N ASP A 426 5.90 -13.08 20.44
CA ASP A 426 6.05 -14.51 20.29
C ASP A 426 5.55 -15.00 18.92
N ALA A 427 6.49 -15.47 18.10
CA ALA A 427 6.21 -15.94 16.76
C ALA A 427 5.36 -17.23 16.74
N GLN A 428 5.52 -18.11 17.74
CA GLN A 428 4.75 -19.34 17.89
C GLN A 428 3.30 -19.04 18.28
N GLU A 429 3.11 -18.17 19.26
CA GLU A 429 1.78 -17.73 19.67
C GLU A 429 1.07 -17.01 18.52
N PHE A 430 1.78 -16.14 17.80
CA PHE A 430 1.24 -15.44 16.63
C PHE A 430 0.80 -16.41 15.53
N PHE A 431 1.64 -17.36 15.14
CA PHE A 431 1.29 -18.36 14.13
C PHE A 431 0.08 -19.20 14.56
N ASN A 432 0.06 -19.67 15.81
CA ASN A 432 -1.06 -20.42 16.36
C ASN A 432 -2.36 -19.60 16.31
N SER A 433 -2.31 -18.30 16.58
CA SER A 433 -3.47 -17.40 16.46
C SER A 433 -4.03 -17.34 15.04
N LEU A 434 -3.16 -17.21 14.03
CA LEU A 434 -3.55 -17.20 12.61
C LEU A 434 -4.24 -18.52 12.20
N VAL A 435 -3.66 -19.66 12.57
CA VAL A 435 -4.20 -20.98 12.24
C VAL A 435 -5.52 -21.26 12.99
N ASN A 436 -5.62 -20.83 14.25
CA ASN A 436 -6.84 -20.99 15.03
C ASN A 436 -7.98 -20.10 14.55
N ALA A 437 -7.69 -18.91 14.03
CA ALA A 437 -8.68 -18.07 13.37
C ALA A 437 -9.26 -18.77 12.13
N ARG A 438 -8.41 -19.46 11.35
CA ARG A 438 -8.80 -20.17 10.13
C ARG A 438 -9.75 -21.35 10.40
N SER A 439 -9.54 -22.11 11.49
CA SER A 439 -10.40 -23.26 11.82
C SER A 439 -11.85 -22.88 12.16
N LYS A 440 -12.10 -21.58 12.42
CA LYS A 440 -13.42 -21.01 12.72
C LYS A 440 -14.10 -20.36 11.51
N GLN A 441 -13.47 -20.31 10.33
CA GLN A 441 -13.96 -19.57 9.15
C GLN A 441 -14.44 -20.50 8.02
N ALA A 442 -15.61 -20.20 7.47
CA ALA A 442 -16.13 -20.75 6.21
C ALA A 442 -16.30 -19.60 5.19
N GLN A 443 -15.46 -19.60 4.16
CA GLN A 443 -15.58 -18.95 2.84
C GLN A 443 -16.18 -17.52 2.81
N SER A 444 -15.35 -16.50 3.01
CA SER A 444 -15.59 -15.18 2.40
C SER A 444 -15.14 -15.21 0.93
N ASN A 445 -15.86 -14.51 0.04
CA ASN A 445 -15.48 -14.45 -1.38
C ASN A 445 -14.27 -13.51 -1.56
N PRO A 446 -13.18 -13.96 -2.21
CA PRO A 446 -12.03 -13.10 -2.46
C PRO A 446 -12.41 -11.92 -3.37
N ILE A 447 -11.86 -10.73 -3.10
CA ILE A 447 -11.93 -9.60 -4.02
C ILE A 447 -10.87 -9.82 -5.11
N ASP A 448 -11.33 -10.05 -6.33
CA ASP A 448 -10.47 -9.91 -7.51
C ASP A 448 -10.41 -8.43 -7.88
N LEU A 449 -9.24 -7.80 -7.71
CA LEU A 449 -9.03 -6.38 -7.99
C LEU A 449 -8.96 -6.09 -9.49
N MET A 450 -8.75 -7.13 -10.33
CA MET A 450 -8.74 -6.99 -11.79
C MET A 450 -10.12 -6.62 -12.34
N ASP A 451 -11.21 -7.03 -11.66
CA ASP A 451 -12.59 -6.68 -12.02
C ASP A 451 -12.90 -5.17 -11.85
N PHE A 452 -12.05 -4.41 -11.15
CA PHE A 452 -12.26 -2.98 -10.91
C PHE A 452 -11.54 -2.09 -11.93
N ALA A 453 -10.66 -2.66 -12.76
CA ALA A 453 -9.86 -1.93 -13.74
C ALA A 453 -10.58 -1.75 -15.10
N GLU A 454 -11.54 -2.62 -15.42
CA GLU A 454 -12.40 -2.54 -16.59
C GLU A 454 -13.80 -2.19 -16.12
N GLY A 455 -14.40 -1.11 -16.66
CA GLY A 455 -15.66 -0.52 -16.19
C GLY A 455 -16.91 -1.36 -16.46
N ASP A 456 -16.92 -2.62 -16.07
CA ASP A 456 -18.02 -3.55 -16.29
C ASP A 456 -19.13 -3.43 -15.23
N ASP A 457 -20.36 -3.66 -15.69
CA ASP A 457 -21.62 -3.49 -14.96
C ASP A 457 -21.59 -4.15 -13.57
N VAL A 458 -21.66 -3.30 -12.54
CA VAL A 458 -21.77 -3.70 -11.13
C VAL A 458 -23.09 -4.42 -10.89
N LYS A 459 -23.09 -5.75 -10.97
CA LYS A 459 -24.22 -6.57 -10.50
C LYS A 459 -24.35 -6.44 -8.98
N SER A 460 -25.57 -6.18 -8.51
CA SER A 460 -25.90 -6.12 -7.09
C SER A 460 -25.60 -7.44 -6.39
N CYS A 461 -24.55 -7.48 -5.57
CA CYS A 461 -24.29 -8.58 -4.64
C CYS A 461 -24.75 -8.15 -3.24
N SER A 462 -25.64 -8.94 -2.62
CA SER A 462 -25.98 -8.79 -1.21
C SER A 462 -24.79 -9.26 -0.37
N PHE A 463 -24.16 -8.34 0.35
CA PHE A 463 -22.98 -8.61 1.18
C PHE A 463 -23.34 -8.43 2.66
N SER A 464 -23.01 -9.40 3.50
CA SER A 464 -23.26 -9.32 4.95
C SER A 464 -22.00 -8.85 5.68
N LEU A 465 -22.16 -7.95 6.66
CA LEU A 465 -21.06 -7.43 7.49
C LEU A 465 -20.38 -8.56 8.29
N GLU A 466 -21.13 -9.58 8.70
CA GLU A 466 -20.63 -10.72 9.49
C GLU A 466 -19.73 -11.65 8.67
N ASP A 467 -20.01 -11.84 7.38
CA ASP A 467 -19.20 -12.69 6.49
C ASP A 467 -17.83 -12.06 6.14
N SER A 468 -17.62 -10.80 6.53
CA SER A 468 -16.57 -9.94 5.96
C SER A 468 -15.65 -9.35 7.02
N LEU A 469 -16.18 -9.15 8.21
CA LEU A 469 -15.47 -8.70 9.40
C LEU A 469 -15.47 -9.83 10.43
N HIS A 470 -14.36 -10.56 10.55
CA HIS A 470 -14.28 -11.65 11.51
C HIS A 470 -13.60 -11.19 12.80
N PHE A 471 -14.38 -11.15 13.88
CA PHE A 471 -13.88 -11.01 15.24
C PHE A 471 -13.97 -12.36 15.96
N PRO A 472 -13.03 -12.70 16.87
CA PRO A 472 -13.16 -13.89 17.71
C PRO A 472 -14.50 -13.90 18.44
N VAL A 473 -15.21 -15.04 18.44
CA VAL A 473 -16.46 -15.22 19.19
C VAL A 473 -16.22 -14.98 20.68
N GLU A 474 -16.72 -13.86 21.21
CA GLU A 474 -16.51 -13.44 22.59
C GLU A 474 -17.56 -14.08 23.54
N THR A 475 -17.17 -14.40 24.77
CA THR A 475 -18.10 -14.89 25.80
C THR A 475 -19.03 -13.77 26.26
N GLU A 476 -20.30 -13.85 25.87
CA GLU A 476 -21.31 -12.77 25.93
C GLU A 476 -21.48 -12.10 27.31
N GLY A 477 -21.22 -12.82 28.41
CA GLY A 477 -21.50 -12.32 29.76
C GLY A 477 -20.55 -11.23 30.27
N THR A 478 -19.23 -11.40 30.08
CA THR A 478 -18.20 -10.49 30.61
C THR A 478 -18.02 -9.25 29.73
N VAL A 479 -18.05 -9.42 28.40
CA VAL A 479 -17.93 -8.32 27.43
C VAL A 479 -19.10 -7.35 27.55
N ALA A 480 -20.33 -7.84 27.58
CA ALA A 480 -21.50 -7.00 27.67
C ALA A 480 -21.50 -6.12 28.95
N GLY A 481 -20.94 -6.64 30.06
CA GLY A 481 -20.73 -5.87 31.28
C GLY A 481 -19.78 -4.69 31.08
N LYS A 482 -18.63 -4.93 30.45
CA LYS A 482 -17.65 -3.90 30.14
C LYS A 482 -18.14 -2.84 29.18
N VAL A 483 -18.90 -3.25 28.16
CA VAL A 483 -19.57 -2.31 27.24
C VAL A 483 -20.56 -1.42 27.99
N ARG A 484 -21.36 -1.98 28.92
CA ARG A 484 -22.28 -1.20 29.78
C ARG A 484 -21.56 -0.25 30.73
N ASN A 485 -20.34 -0.59 31.16
CA ASN A 485 -19.52 0.26 32.02
C ASN A 485 -18.73 1.33 31.23
N GLY A 486 -18.68 1.22 29.90
CA GLY A 486 -17.89 2.11 29.04
C GLY A 486 -16.39 1.78 28.98
N GLU A 487 -16.00 0.58 29.43
CA GLU A 487 -14.63 0.07 29.32
C GLU A 487 -14.33 -0.41 27.89
N LEU A 488 -15.35 -0.91 27.18
CA LEU A 488 -15.26 -1.34 25.78
C LEU A 488 -16.30 -0.61 24.92
N VAL A 489 -15.95 -0.36 23.66
CA VAL A 489 -16.90 0.14 22.64
C VAL A 489 -17.93 -0.94 22.27
N PRO A 490 -19.11 -0.57 21.74
CA PRO A 490 -20.05 -1.55 21.19
C PRO A 490 -19.38 -2.44 20.14
N PRO A 491 -19.57 -3.77 20.15
CA PRO A 491 -19.10 -4.67 19.11
C PRO A 491 -19.43 -4.13 17.72
N LEU A 492 -18.48 -4.21 16.78
CA LEU A 492 -18.59 -3.58 15.44
C LEU A 492 -19.68 -4.22 14.57
N THR A 493 -20.17 -5.40 14.94
CA THR A 493 -21.30 -6.10 14.32
C THR A 493 -22.67 -5.71 14.91
N GLU A 494 -22.71 -4.96 16.03
CA GLU A 494 -23.98 -4.53 16.62
C GLU A 494 -24.71 -3.52 15.73
N ASN A 495 -26.06 -3.58 15.75
CA ASN A 495 -26.92 -2.62 15.06
C ASN A 495 -26.73 -1.15 15.50
N PHE A 496 -26.02 -0.90 16.61
CA PHE A 496 -25.57 0.44 17.00
C PHE A 496 -24.86 1.16 15.84
N TRP A 497 -24.09 0.44 15.03
CA TRP A 497 -23.32 1.01 13.93
C TRP A 497 -24.14 1.29 12.66
N SER A 498 -25.39 0.83 12.55
CA SER A 498 -26.24 1.20 11.40
C SER A 498 -26.51 2.72 11.30
N VAL A 499 -26.47 3.40 12.46
CA VAL A 499 -26.70 4.84 12.57
C VAL A 499 -25.45 5.66 12.27
N TYR A 500 -24.26 5.11 12.56
CA TYR A 500 -23.00 5.86 12.55
C TYR A 500 -21.96 5.37 11.56
N GLY A 501 -21.97 4.07 11.24
CA GLY A 501 -21.13 3.45 10.25
C GLY A 501 -21.52 3.87 8.84
N ASN A 502 -20.52 3.90 7.97
CA ASN A 502 -20.60 4.19 6.54
C ASN A 502 -21.17 5.57 6.20
N LYS A 503 -21.29 6.48 7.18
CA LYS A 503 -21.74 7.86 6.98
C LYS A 503 -20.58 8.81 7.12
N LEU A 504 -20.23 9.45 6.03
CA LEU A 504 -19.10 10.36 5.91
C LEU A 504 -19.59 11.79 5.86
N ARG A 505 -18.92 12.69 6.59
CA ARG A 505 -19.14 14.12 6.45
C ARG A 505 -18.37 14.64 5.24
N MET A 506 -19.01 15.56 4.52
CA MET A 506 -18.47 16.23 3.35
C MET A 506 -18.51 17.73 3.55
N PHE A 507 -17.35 18.38 3.44
CA PHE A 507 -17.23 19.84 3.48
C PHE A 507 -16.78 20.34 2.11
N GLY A 508 -17.74 20.77 1.30
CA GLY A 508 -17.51 21.50 0.05
C GLY A 508 -18.07 22.92 0.13
N MET A 509 -18.69 23.39 -0.95
CA MET A 509 -19.53 24.61 -0.88
C MET A 509 -20.76 24.44 0.02
N TYR A 510 -21.21 23.19 0.20
CA TYR A 510 -22.30 22.80 1.08
C TYR A 510 -21.82 21.67 2.01
N GLU A 511 -22.41 21.61 3.20
CA GLU A 511 -22.21 20.49 4.13
C GLU A 511 -23.18 19.36 3.78
N GLU A 512 -22.66 18.19 3.45
CA GLU A 512 -23.48 17.01 3.13
C GLU A 512 -23.00 15.76 3.89
N ILE A 513 -23.81 14.70 3.81
CA ILE A 513 -23.49 13.38 4.33
C ILE A 513 -23.57 12.40 3.16
N ILE A 514 -22.49 11.64 2.96
CA ILE A 514 -22.45 10.52 2.02
C ILE A 514 -22.63 9.23 2.82
N ASP A 515 -23.59 8.41 2.42
CA ASP A 515 -23.82 7.08 3.01
C ASP A 515 -23.29 6.00 2.07
N LEU A 516 -22.16 5.38 2.39
CA LEU A 516 -21.55 4.32 1.57
C LEU A 516 -22.43 3.06 1.49
N SER A 517 -23.38 2.87 2.40
CA SER A 517 -24.26 1.69 2.43
C SER A 517 -25.45 1.77 1.48
N VAL A 518 -25.75 2.97 0.95
CA VAL A 518 -26.90 3.18 0.06
C VAL A 518 -26.39 3.38 -1.37
N ALA A 519 -26.55 2.35 -2.21
CA ALA A 519 -26.49 2.52 -3.65
C ALA A 519 -27.70 3.38 -4.07
N ARG A 520 -27.49 4.66 -4.36
CA ARG A 520 -28.51 5.42 -5.09
C ARG A 520 -28.53 4.86 -6.50
N GLU A 521 -29.54 4.04 -6.82
CA GLU A 521 -29.90 3.83 -8.22
C GLU A 521 -30.02 5.20 -8.86
N THR A 522 -29.23 5.45 -9.89
CA THR A 522 -29.26 6.65 -10.71
C THR A 522 -30.60 6.68 -11.45
N GLY A 523 -31.66 7.07 -10.74
CA GLY A 523 -32.91 7.48 -11.35
C GLY A 523 -32.62 8.71 -12.20
N ASN A 524 -32.75 8.55 -13.52
CA ASN A 524 -32.75 9.60 -14.54
C ASN A 524 -33.23 10.95 -13.99
N MET A 525 -32.30 11.89 -13.78
CA MET A 525 -32.65 13.30 -13.81
C MET A 525 -32.47 13.77 -15.26
N ASN A 526 -33.61 13.82 -15.97
CA ASN A 526 -33.77 14.61 -17.19
C ASN A 526 -33.67 16.11 -16.89
#